data_AF-A0A355ULF7-F1
#
_entry.id   AF-A0A355ULF7-F1
#
_cell.length_a   1.000
_cell.length_b   1.000
_cell.length_c   1.000
_cell.angle_alpha   90.00
_cell.angle_beta   90.00
_cell.angle_gamma   90.00
#
_symmetry.space_group_name_H-M   'P 1'
#
loop_
_entity.id
_entity.type
_entity.pdbx_description
1 polymer ?
#
loop_
_entity_poly.entity_id
_entity_poly.type
_entity_poly.pdbx_seq_one_letter_code
_entity_poly.pdbx_strand_id
1 'polypeptide(L)' 'METNKKNQRLDQLNRYARNLNNEAKKGKLDPVIGRDDEIRRVLQILSRRTKNNPMLIGEPG' A
#
# COMPACT_ATOMS: atom_id res chain seq x y z
N MET A 1 -25.72 -2.54 -16.60
CA MET A 1 -24.59 -3.25 -17.25
C MET A 1 -23.23 -2.80 -16.68
N GLU A 2 -23.05 -2.71 -15.35
CA GLU A 2 -21.78 -2.26 -14.73
C GLU A 2 -21.05 -3.33 -13.90
N THR A 3 -21.66 -4.50 -13.69
CA THR A 3 -21.15 -5.54 -12.78
C THR A 3 -20.02 -6.37 -13.37
N ASN A 4 -19.93 -6.53 -14.69
CA ASN A 4 -18.93 -7.40 -15.33
C ASN A 4 -17.49 -6.83 -15.35
N LYS A 5 -17.34 -5.50 -15.35
CA LYS A 5 -16.01 -4.86 -15.45
C LYS A 5 -15.21 -4.92 -14.14
N LYS A 6 -15.91 -5.03 -13.01
CA LYS A 6 -15.31 -5.05 -11.66
C LYS A 6 -14.63 -6.38 -11.36
N ASN A 7 -15.22 -7.51 -11.80
CA ASN A 7 -14.67 -8.85 -11.59
C ASN A 7 -13.37 -9.08 -12.36
N GLN A 8 -13.30 -8.67 -13.64
CA GLN A 8 -12.07 -8.84 -14.44
C GLN A 8 -10.88 -8.03 -13.91
N ARG A 9 -11.13 -6.81 -13.39
CA ARG A 9 -10.07 -6.01 -12.75
C ARG A 9 -9.60 -6.60 -11.43
N LEU A 10 -10.51 -7.20 -10.65
CA LEU A 10 -10.15 -7.88 -9.42
C LEU A 10 -9.25 -9.09 -9.68
N ASP A 11 -9.59 -9.89 -10.70
CA ASP A 11 -8.79 -11.07 -11.08
C ASP A 11 -7.38 -10.70 -11.54
N GLN A 12 -7.24 -9.61 -12.31
CA GLN A 12 -5.93 -9.11 -12.74
C GLN A 12 -5.09 -8.62 -11.56
N LEU A 13 -5.68 -7.86 -10.64
CA LEU A 13 -4.95 -7.35 -9.47
C LEU A 13 -4.50 -8.48 -8.56
N ASN A 14 -5.36 -9.48 -8.32
CA ASN A 14 -5.00 -10.66 -7.51
C ASN A 14 -3.91 -11.52 -8.17
N ARG A 15 -3.83 -11.54 -9.50
CA ARG A 15 -2.80 -12.30 -10.23
C ARG A 15 -1.43 -11.66 -10.15
N TYR A 16 -1.34 -10.32 -10.16
CA TYR A 16 -0.07 -9.59 -10.28
C TYR A 16 0.35 -8.81 -9.03
N ALA A 17 -0.55 -8.58 -8.07
CA ALA A 17 -0.28 -7.79 -6.88
C ALA A 17 -0.68 -8.54 -5.61
N ARG A 18 -0.07 -8.14 -4.49
CA ARG A 18 -0.40 -8.64 -3.15
C ARG A 18 -1.10 -7.54 -2.35
N ASN A 19 -2.17 -7.90 -1.66
CA ASN A 19 -2.90 -6.96 -0.80
C ASN A 19 -2.31 -6.94 0.61
N LEU A 20 -1.45 -5.97 0.88
CA LEU A 20 -0.78 -5.80 2.17
C LEU A 20 -1.75 -5.50 3.32
N ASN A 21 -2.84 -4.77 3.07
CA ASN A 21 -3.84 -4.47 4.11
C ASN A 21 -4.51 -5.75 4.63
N ASN A 22 -4.79 -6.69 3.73
CA ASN A 22 -5.38 -7.99 4.10
C ASN A 22 -4.38 -8.88 4.84
N GLU A 23 -3.10 -8.85 4.46
CA GLU A 23 -2.03 -9.59 5.14
C GLU A 23 -1.78 -9.04 6.55
N ALA A 24 -1.80 -7.71 6.70
CA ALA A 24 -1.72 -7.02 8.00
C ALA A 24 -2.84 -7.45 8.94
N LYS A 25 -4.09 -7.44 8.45
CA LYS A 25 -5.27 -7.88 9.23
C LYS A 25 -5.19 -9.35 9.65
N LYS A 26 -4.55 -10.19 8.85
CA LYS A 26 -4.34 -11.61 9.14
C LYS A 26 -3.15 -11.87 10.08
N GLY A 27 -2.40 -10.83 10.48
CA GLY A 27 -1.21 -10.96 11.32
C GLY A 27 -0.05 -11.67 10.63
N LYS A 28 -0.02 -11.69 9.29
CA LYS A 28 1.04 -12.31 8.49
C LYS A 28 2.24 -11.39 8.24
N LEU A 29 2.08 -10.09 8.51
CA LEU A 29 3.16 -9.12 8.39
C LEU A 29 3.93 -9.06 9.69
N ASP A 30 5.26 -9.13 9.60
CA ASP A 30 6.14 -8.91 10.73
C ASP A 30 6.04 -7.47 11.25
N PRO A 31 6.17 -7.25 12.56
CA PRO A 31 6.17 -5.91 13.12
C PRO A 31 7.36 -5.10 12.60
N VAL A 32 7.10 -3.84 12.21
CA VAL A 32 8.15 -2.92 11.78
C VAL A 32 8.69 -2.17 13.00
N ILE A 33 10.00 -2.28 13.25
CA ILE A 33 10.67 -1.66 14.40
C ILE A 33 11.50 -0.47 13.90
N GLY A 34 11.41 0.68 14.58
CA GLY A 34 12.31 1.82 14.40
C GLY A 34 12.09 2.67 13.15
N ARG A 35 10.94 2.54 12.45
CA ARG A 35 10.61 3.33 11.24
C ARG A 35 9.46 4.34 11.46
N ASP A 36 9.30 4.84 12.68
CA ASP A 36 8.18 5.69 13.06
C ASP A 36 8.18 7.04 12.32
N ASP A 37 9.35 7.65 12.13
CA ASP A 37 9.47 8.95 11.48
C ASP A 37 9.16 8.88 9.98
N GLU A 38 9.62 7.82 9.30
CA GLU A 38 9.31 7.57 7.89
C GLU A 38 7.83 7.29 7.69
N ILE A 39 7.22 6.46 8.56
CA ILE A 39 5.78 6.17 8.51
C ILE A 39 4.98 7.45 8.69
N ARG A 40 5.33 8.29 9.68
CA ARG A 40 4.68 9.59 9.90
C ARG A 40 4.83 10.51 8.69
N ARG A 41 6.01 10.56 8.07
CA ARG A 41 6.26 11.37 6.87
C ARG A 41 5.43 10.89 5.67
N VAL A 42 5.32 9.57 5.47
CA VAL A 42 4.48 8.97 4.42
C VAL A 42 3.01 9.33 4.63
N LEU A 43 2.50 9.19 5.86
CA LEU A 43 1.13 9.56 6.22
C LEU A 43 0.85 11.04 5.95
N GLN A 44 1.80 11.92 6.29
CA GLN A 44 1.69 13.35 6.03
C GLN A 44 1.62 13.67 4.53
N ILE A 45 2.45 13.01 3.70
CA ILE A 45 2.46 13.21 2.24
C ILE A 45 1.16 12.74 1.61
N LEU A 46 0.66 11.56 2.00
CA LEU A 46 -0.60 11.00 1.49
C LEU A 46 -1.81 11.90 1.79
N SER A 47 -1.74 12.68 2.88
CA SER A 47 -2.81 13.60 3.30
C SER A 47 -2.81 14.94 2.54
N ARG A 48 -1.82 15.20 1.67
CA ARG A 48 -1.73 16.46 0.91
C ARG A 48 -2.77 16.50 -0.22
N ARG A 49 -3.23 17.71 -0.57
CA ARG A 49 -4.15 17.91 -1.71
C ARG A 49 -3.47 17.77 -3.08
N THR A 50 -2.16 18.03 -3.15
CA THR A 50 -1.36 17.96 -4.38
C THR A 50 -0.07 17.18 -4.12
N LYS A 51 0.41 16.45 -5.13
CA LYS A 51 1.62 15.60 -5.05
C LYS A 51 1.61 14.68 -3.81
N ASN A 52 0.53 13.93 -3.66
CA ASN A 52 0.30 13.06 -2.51
C ASN A 52 0.93 11.66 -2.65
N ASN A 53 1.63 11.38 -3.75
CA ASN A 53 2.32 10.11 -3.97
C ASN A 53 3.71 10.15 -3.31
N PRO A 54 3.92 9.50 -2.16
CA PRO A 54 5.24 9.45 -1.53
C PRO A 54 6.18 8.56 -2.34
N MET A 55 7.46 8.95 -2.42
CA MET A 55 8.53 8.10 -2.92
C MET A 55 9.54 7.88 -1.80
N LEU A 56 9.92 6.62 -1.58
CA LEU A 56 10.95 6.23 -0.62
C LEU A 56 12.28 6.09 -1.37
N ILE A 57 13.33 6.71 -0.85
CA ILE A 57 14.68 6.70 -1.42
C ILE A 57 15.64 6.34 -0.29
N GLY A 58 16.58 5.44 -0.55
CA GLY A 58 17.59 5.01 0.40
C GLY A 58 18.51 3.95 -0.21
N GLU A 59 19.59 3.62 0.50
CA GLU A 59 20.39 2.44 0.17
C GLU A 59 19.54 1.17 0.37
N PRO A 60 19.71 0.14 -0.47
CA PRO A 60 19.00 -1.12 -0.28
C PRO A 60 19.44 -1.78 1.03
N GLY A 61 18.52 -1.94 1.99
CA GLY A 61 18.78 -2.54 3.31
C GLY A 61 17.55 -2.57 4.21
#